data_AF-A0A0N0MDG1-F1
#
_entry.id   AF-A0A0N0MDG1-F1
#
_cell.length_a   1.000
_cell.length_b   1.000
_cell.length_c   1.000
_cell.angle_alpha   90.00
_cell.angle_beta   90.00
_cell.angle_gamma   90.00
#
_symmetry.space_group_name_H-M   'P 1'
#
loop_
_entity.id
_entity.type
_entity.pdbx_description
1 polymer ?
#
loop_
_entity_poly.entity_id
_entity_poly.type
_entity_poly.pdbx_seq_one_letter_code
_entity_poly.pdbx_strand_id
1 'polypeptide(L)'
;MTSHDHSTDKGICSLTGQSVPRRELVSIDALRPALADAIRKDHPDLPAHALVSQDQIALYRSRYVNAMLASERGEMNELDRQVADSLASSELITSNTDDEIDRERTFGQRLADNVASFGGSWAFLISFGVVIGFWITINMTGATAFDPYPFILLNLILSCVAAVQAPVIMMSQQRQEAKDRARSRNDYQVNLKAELEIRHLHEKMDHLVNRQWQRLAEIQEVQIELLQELRSAQASDAKDARAAISTSRARSGGSAKPRGSKT
;
A
#
# COMPACT_ATOMS: atom_id res chain seq x y z
N MET A 1 -25.69 -36.55 -15.64
CA MET A 1 -25.13 -35.25 -15.22
C MET A 1 -25.77 -34.91 -13.88
N THR A 2 -25.11 -35.30 -12.80
CA THR A 2 -25.62 -35.19 -11.42
C THR A 2 -25.35 -33.79 -10.90
N SER A 3 -26.44 -33.05 -10.62
CA SER A 3 -26.42 -31.80 -9.88
C SER A 3 -25.78 -32.03 -8.51
N HIS A 4 -24.61 -31.44 -8.25
CA HIS A 4 -24.06 -31.35 -6.92
C HIS A 4 -24.72 -30.16 -6.20
N ASP A 5 -25.66 -30.50 -5.34
CA ASP A 5 -26.31 -29.63 -4.37
C ASP A 5 -25.27 -29.22 -3.31
N HIS A 6 -24.74 -27.99 -3.38
CA HIS A 6 -23.87 -27.44 -2.34
C HIS A 6 -24.74 -27.02 -1.15
N SER A 7 -25.14 -28.02 -0.34
CA SER A 7 -25.64 -27.82 1.01
C SER A 7 -24.66 -26.91 1.76
N THR A 8 -25.15 -25.75 2.16
CA THR A 8 -24.41 -24.72 2.89
C THR A 8 -24.13 -25.23 4.31
N ASP A 9 -23.00 -25.93 4.48
CA ASP A 9 -22.51 -26.34 5.81
C ASP A 9 -22.09 -25.09 6.59
N LYS A 10 -22.96 -24.64 7.50
CA LYS A 10 -22.75 -23.49 8.37
C LYS A 10 -22.35 -23.98 9.75
N GLY A 11 -21.32 -23.39 10.32
CA GLY A 11 -20.92 -23.63 11.71
C GLY A 11 -21.16 -22.38 12.58
N ILE A 12 -20.98 -22.54 13.89
CA ILE A 12 -21.16 -21.46 14.86
C ILE A 12 -19.80 -20.97 15.33
N CYS A 13 -19.59 -19.65 15.29
CA CYS A 13 -18.44 -19.01 15.91
C CYS A 13 -18.59 -19.03 17.43
N SER A 14 -17.60 -19.55 18.14
CA SER A 14 -17.63 -19.71 19.60
C SER A 14 -17.44 -18.38 20.35
N LEU A 15 -16.94 -17.33 19.68
CA LEU A 15 -16.79 -16.00 20.28
C LEU A 15 -18.07 -15.15 20.18
N THR A 16 -18.80 -15.25 19.07
CA THR A 16 -19.96 -14.37 18.78
C THR A 16 -21.29 -15.10 18.78
N GLY A 17 -21.30 -16.43 18.76
CA GLY A 17 -22.50 -17.24 18.61
C GLY A 17 -23.15 -17.16 17.22
N GLN A 18 -22.51 -16.49 16.25
CA GLN A 18 -23.07 -16.29 14.92
C GLN A 18 -22.81 -17.48 13.99
N SER A 19 -23.79 -17.77 13.13
CA SER A 19 -23.68 -18.80 12.11
C SER A 19 -22.96 -18.26 10.88
N VAL A 20 -21.77 -18.81 10.63
CA VAL A 20 -20.90 -18.46 9.50
C VAL A 20 -20.62 -19.70 8.64
N PRO A 21 -20.29 -19.53 7.33
CA PRO A 21 -19.90 -20.65 6.49
C PRO A 21 -18.72 -21.41 7.09
N ARG A 22 -18.73 -22.75 7.04
CA ARG A 22 -17.68 -23.58 7.68
C ARG A 22 -16.26 -23.30 7.18
N ARG A 23 -16.12 -22.75 5.97
CA ARG A 23 -14.83 -22.33 5.39
C ARG A 23 -14.20 -21.12 6.11
N GLU A 24 -15.01 -20.34 6.81
CA GLU A 24 -14.59 -19.13 7.53
C GLU A 24 -14.34 -19.40 9.02
N LEU A 25 -14.51 -20.65 9.47
CA LEU A 25 -14.22 -21.06 10.83
C LEU A 25 -12.82 -21.65 10.92
N VAL A 26 -12.07 -21.18 11.91
CA VAL A 26 -10.70 -21.62 12.19
C VAL A 26 -10.63 -22.02 13.66
N SER A 27 -9.98 -23.15 13.95
CA SER A 27 -9.75 -23.60 15.32
C SER A 27 -8.69 -22.75 16.01
N ILE A 28 -8.86 -22.44 17.30
CA ILE A 28 -7.89 -21.66 18.08
C ILE A 28 -6.49 -22.30 18.07
N ASP A 29 -6.38 -23.63 18.11
CA ASP A 29 -5.10 -24.36 18.03
C ASP A 29 -4.34 -24.19 16.70
N ALA A 30 -5.02 -23.79 15.62
CA ALA A 30 -4.37 -23.51 14.34
C ALA A 30 -3.81 -22.08 14.26
N LEU A 31 -4.08 -21.24 15.26
CA LEU A 31 -3.57 -19.88 15.34
C LEU A 31 -2.15 -19.85 15.89
N ARG A 32 -1.41 -18.77 15.62
CA ARG A 32 -0.12 -18.53 16.26
C ARG A 32 -0.28 -18.49 17.80
N PRO A 33 0.66 -19.05 18.58
CA PRO A 33 0.55 -19.14 20.03
C PRO A 33 0.20 -17.80 20.71
N ALA A 34 0.86 -16.71 20.30
CA ALA A 34 0.61 -15.38 20.86
C ALA A 34 -0.83 -14.89 20.68
N LEU A 35 -1.48 -15.20 19.56
CA LEU A 35 -2.87 -14.81 19.30
C LEU A 35 -3.86 -15.74 20.01
N ALA A 36 -3.55 -17.04 20.05
CA ALA A 36 -4.34 -18.01 20.81
C ALA A 36 -4.34 -17.69 22.31
N ASP A 37 -3.20 -17.26 22.86
CA ASP A 37 -3.06 -16.86 24.25
C ASP A 37 -3.79 -15.54 24.55
N ALA A 38 -3.76 -14.59 23.62
CA ALA A 38 -4.53 -13.35 23.73
C ALA A 38 -6.04 -13.60 23.77
N ILE A 39 -6.54 -14.53 22.94
CA ILE A 39 -7.97 -14.91 22.93
C ILE A 39 -8.32 -15.68 24.21
N ARG A 40 -7.46 -16.61 24.66
CA ARG A 40 -7.66 -17.35 25.93
C ARG A 40 -7.66 -16.45 27.16
N LYS A 41 -6.89 -15.35 27.13
CA LYS A 41 -6.85 -14.37 28.22
C LYS A 41 -8.19 -13.63 28.36
N ASP A 42 -8.80 -13.26 27.23
CA ASP A 42 -10.08 -12.54 27.22
C ASP A 42 -11.29 -13.49 27.39
N HIS A 43 -11.14 -14.77 27.00
CA HIS A 43 -12.17 -15.80 27.09
C HIS A 43 -11.63 -17.14 27.64
N PRO A 44 -11.48 -17.27 28.97
CA PRO A 44 -10.89 -18.46 29.59
C PRO A 44 -11.76 -19.72 29.52
N ASP A 45 -13.07 -19.56 29.29
CA ASP A 45 -14.05 -20.66 29.28
C ASP A 45 -14.10 -21.41 27.94
N LEU A 46 -13.33 -20.98 26.93
CA LEU A 46 -13.34 -21.59 25.60
C LEU A 46 -12.39 -22.81 25.52
N PRO A 47 -12.86 -23.94 24.95
CA PRO A 47 -12.00 -25.09 24.70
C PRO A 47 -10.93 -24.77 23.65
N ALA A 48 -9.76 -25.43 23.74
CA ALA A 48 -8.61 -25.20 22.85
C ALA A 48 -8.91 -25.40 21.34
N HIS A 49 -9.86 -26.30 21.04
CA HIS A 49 -10.31 -26.60 19.68
C HIS A 49 -11.55 -25.79 19.26
N ALA A 50 -11.95 -24.76 20.02
CA ALA A 50 -13.11 -23.95 19.68
C ALA A 50 -12.94 -23.29 18.31
N LEU A 51 -14.04 -23.24 17.55
CA LEU A 51 -14.08 -22.65 16.22
C LEU A 51 -14.40 -21.15 16.32
N VAL A 52 -13.59 -20.33 15.65
CA VAL A 52 -13.70 -18.87 15.65
C VAL A 52 -13.77 -18.37 14.21
N SER A 53 -14.61 -17.37 13.93
CA SER A 53 -14.73 -16.77 12.60
C SER A 53 -13.50 -15.94 12.24
N GLN A 54 -13.17 -15.90 10.95
CA GLN A 54 -12.04 -15.11 10.42
C GLN A 54 -12.14 -13.62 10.78
N ASP A 55 -13.35 -13.04 10.77
CA ASP A 55 -13.57 -11.64 11.14
C ASP A 55 -13.13 -11.32 12.58
N GLN A 56 -13.44 -12.23 13.52
CA GLN A 56 -13.06 -12.06 14.93
C GLN A 56 -11.55 -12.26 15.12
N ILE A 57 -10.95 -13.18 14.37
CA ILE A 57 -9.49 -13.37 14.36
C ILE A 57 -8.80 -12.11 13.82
N ALA A 58 -9.34 -11.47 12.78
CA ALA A 58 -8.82 -10.22 12.23
C ALA A 58 -8.89 -9.08 13.26
N LEU A 59 -10.01 -8.95 13.96
CA LEU A 59 -10.20 -7.98 15.03
C LEU A 59 -9.18 -8.16 16.17
N TYR A 60 -9.02 -9.39 16.67
CA TYR A 60 -8.04 -9.70 17.72
C TYR A 60 -6.60 -9.50 17.26
N ARG A 61 -6.28 -9.81 15.98
CA ARG A 61 -4.96 -9.56 15.40
C ARG A 61 -4.63 -8.07 15.37
N SER A 62 -5.57 -7.24 14.92
CA SER A 62 -5.41 -5.78 14.94
C SER A 62 -5.20 -5.26 16.36
N ARG A 63 -6.01 -5.71 17.32
CA ARG A 63 -5.87 -5.33 18.74
C ARG A 63 -4.52 -5.75 19.33
N TYR A 64 -4.06 -6.96 19.03
CA TYR A 64 -2.76 -7.47 19.49
C TYR A 64 -1.60 -6.66 18.91
N VAL A 65 -1.62 -6.39 17.60
CA VAL A 65 -0.60 -5.55 16.94
C VAL A 65 -0.59 -4.15 17.53
N ASN A 66 -1.75 -3.53 17.72
CA ASN A 66 -1.87 -2.21 18.33
C ASN A 66 -1.36 -2.18 19.78
N ALA A 67 -1.65 -3.21 20.58
CA ALA A 67 -1.15 -3.32 21.95
C ALA A 67 0.38 -3.53 22.00
N MET A 68 0.91 -4.33 21.09
CA MET A 68 2.35 -4.57 20.99
C MET A 68 3.10 -3.31 20.56
N LEU A 69 2.59 -2.61 19.53
CA LEU A 69 3.11 -1.33 19.07
C LEU A 69 3.06 -0.24 20.16
N ALA A 70 1.98 -0.20 20.94
CA ALA A 70 1.83 0.74 22.06
C ALA A 70 2.81 0.45 23.21
N SER A 71 3.23 -0.80 23.41
CA SER A 71 4.17 -1.18 24.47
C SER A 71 5.64 -0.95 24.11
N GLU A 72 5.98 -0.94 22.82
CA GLU A 72 7.37 -0.78 22.35
C GLU A 72 7.75 0.66 21.97
N ARG A 73 6.78 1.56 21.74
CA ARG A 73 7.03 2.96 21.42
C ARG A 73 6.12 3.86 22.25
N GLY A 74 6.69 4.40 23.33
CA GLY A 74 6.19 5.65 23.88
C GLY A 74 6.23 6.71 22.78
N GLU A 75 5.11 7.40 22.59
CA GLU A 75 4.83 8.37 21.54
C GLU A 75 4.47 7.75 20.17
N MET A 76 3.19 7.38 19.99
CA MET A 76 2.64 7.29 18.64
C MET A 76 2.12 8.67 18.24
N ASN A 77 2.73 9.21 17.20
CA ASN A 77 2.25 10.36 16.46
C ASN A 77 0.88 10.00 15.85
N GLU A 78 -0.05 10.96 15.80
CA GLU A 78 -1.42 10.82 15.25
C GLU A 78 -1.44 10.23 13.83
N LEU A 79 -0.32 10.39 13.12
CA LEU A 79 -0.02 9.85 11.80
C LEU A 79 0.04 8.31 11.75
N ASP A 80 0.63 7.63 12.74
CA ASP A 80 0.73 6.16 12.74
C ASP A 80 -0.64 5.50 12.90
N ARG A 81 -1.53 6.15 13.66
CA ARG A 81 -2.91 5.71 13.84
C ARG A 81 -3.72 5.88 12.56
N GLN A 82 -3.53 6.99 11.82
CA GLN A 82 -4.16 7.20 10.51
C GLN A 82 -3.62 6.24 9.44
N VAL A 83 -2.34 5.89 9.49
CA VAL A 83 -1.74 4.89 8.60
C VAL A 83 -2.28 3.48 8.91
N ALA A 84 -2.40 3.11 10.18
CA ALA A 84 -2.98 1.82 10.57
C ALA A 84 -4.47 1.71 10.18
N ASP A 85 -5.25 2.78 10.38
CA ASP A 85 -6.67 2.81 9.99
C ASP A 85 -6.83 2.74 8.47
N SER A 86 -6.00 3.45 7.70
CA SER A 86 -6.05 3.41 6.23
C SER A 86 -5.56 2.10 5.64
N LEU A 87 -4.59 1.42 6.27
CA LEU A 87 -4.14 0.07 5.88
C LEU A 87 -5.19 -0.99 6.20
N ALA A 88 -5.79 -0.95 7.39
CA ALA A 88 -6.85 -1.88 7.79
C ALA A 88 -8.13 -1.71 6.94
N SER A 89 -8.40 -0.49 6.48
CA SER A 89 -9.53 -0.18 5.60
C SER A 89 -9.32 -0.59 4.14
N SER A 90 -8.07 -0.80 3.69
CA SER A 90 -7.73 -0.86 2.26
C SER A 90 -7.07 -2.16 1.77
N GLU A 91 -6.86 -3.19 2.59
CA GLU A 91 -6.25 -4.46 2.12
C GLU A 91 -7.14 -5.27 1.15
N LEU A 92 -8.32 -4.74 0.76
CA LEU A 92 -9.16 -5.28 -0.31
C LEU A 92 -9.28 -4.37 -1.55
N ILE A 93 -8.47 -3.31 -1.68
CA ILE A 93 -8.43 -2.46 -2.89
C ILE A 93 -7.53 -3.11 -3.96
N THR A 94 -7.78 -4.38 -4.24
CA THR A 94 -7.67 -4.88 -5.63
C THR A 94 -9.06 -5.08 -6.22
N SER A 95 -10.11 -4.67 -5.48
CA SER A 95 -11.49 -4.64 -5.95
C SER A 95 -11.53 -3.91 -7.28
N ASN A 96 -11.82 -4.72 -8.28
CA ASN A 96 -11.94 -4.40 -9.68
C ASN A 96 -13.05 -3.34 -9.80
N THR A 97 -12.66 -2.05 -9.78
CA THR A 97 -13.60 -0.92 -9.89
C THR A 97 -14.49 -1.08 -11.13
N ASP A 98 -13.96 -1.74 -12.16
CA ASP A 98 -14.67 -2.09 -13.38
C ASP A 98 -15.77 -3.18 -13.14
N ASP A 99 -15.56 -4.15 -12.24
CA ASP A 99 -16.56 -5.21 -11.96
C ASP A 99 -17.76 -4.70 -11.16
N GLU A 100 -17.55 -3.74 -10.27
CA GLU A 100 -18.61 -3.16 -9.45
C GLU A 100 -19.51 -2.21 -10.27
N ILE A 101 -18.91 -1.46 -11.21
CA ILE A 101 -19.63 -0.65 -12.20
C ILE A 101 -20.40 -1.53 -13.21
N ASP A 102 -19.89 -2.73 -13.51
CA ASP A 102 -20.47 -3.60 -14.53
C ASP A 102 -21.66 -4.45 -14.03
N ARG A 103 -21.82 -4.62 -12.71
CA ARG A 103 -22.91 -5.41 -12.10
C ARG A 103 -24.30 -4.78 -12.21
N GLU A 104 -24.41 -3.46 -12.37
CA GLU A 104 -25.70 -2.75 -12.42
C GLU A 104 -26.19 -2.39 -13.84
N ARG A 105 -25.76 -3.14 -14.87
CA ARG A 105 -26.13 -2.80 -16.25
C ARG A 105 -27.54 -3.22 -16.64
N THR A 106 -28.33 -2.25 -17.10
CA THR A 106 -29.64 -2.49 -17.71
C THR A 106 -29.52 -3.05 -19.13
N PHE A 107 -30.57 -3.73 -19.62
CA PHE A 107 -30.60 -4.31 -20.98
C PHE A 107 -30.38 -3.26 -22.08
N GLY A 108 -30.97 -2.07 -21.93
CA GLY A 108 -30.80 -0.96 -22.88
C GLY A 108 -29.37 -0.46 -22.97
N GLN A 109 -28.65 -0.40 -21.84
CA GLN A 109 -27.23 -0.02 -21.82
C GLN A 109 -26.35 -1.05 -22.53
N ARG A 110 -26.63 -2.35 -22.37
CA ARG A 110 -25.88 -3.41 -23.07
C ARG A 110 -26.10 -3.36 -24.58
N LEU A 111 -27.33 -3.06 -25.02
CA LEU A 111 -27.66 -2.92 -26.43
C LEU A 111 -26.98 -1.69 -27.04
N ALA A 112 -27.03 -0.54 -26.35
CA ALA A 112 -26.36 0.69 -26.80
C ALA A 112 -24.85 0.49 -26.99
N ASP A 113 -24.21 -0.34 -26.15
CA ASP A 113 -22.77 -0.58 -26.19
C ASP A 113 -22.35 -1.46 -27.34
N ASN A 114 -23.15 -2.49 -27.61
CA ASN A 114 -22.96 -3.32 -28.78
C ASN A 114 -23.20 -2.51 -30.06
N VAL A 115 -24.19 -1.61 -30.08
CA VAL A 115 -24.45 -0.73 -31.22
C VAL A 115 -23.33 0.29 -31.41
N ALA A 116 -22.84 0.91 -30.34
CA ALA A 116 -21.76 1.89 -30.41
C ALA A 116 -20.41 1.25 -30.82
N SER A 117 -20.08 0.08 -30.27
CA SER A 117 -18.87 -0.66 -30.64
C SER A 117 -18.91 -1.20 -32.07
N PHE A 118 -20.08 -1.68 -32.52
CA PHE A 118 -20.28 -2.11 -33.90
C PHE A 118 -20.26 -0.92 -34.88
N GLY A 119 -20.93 0.17 -34.55
CA GLY A 119 -20.98 1.40 -35.35
C GLY A 119 -19.63 2.11 -35.48
N GLY A 120 -18.71 1.90 -34.52
CA GLY A 120 -17.34 2.42 -34.56
C GLY A 120 -16.33 1.57 -35.34
N SER A 121 -16.73 0.42 -35.90
CA SER A 121 -15.82 -0.50 -36.59
C SER A 121 -15.61 -0.11 -38.06
N TRP A 122 -14.36 -0.22 -38.53
CA TRP A 122 -14.01 -0.04 -39.94
C TRP A 122 -14.75 -1.01 -40.87
N ALA A 123 -15.01 -2.24 -40.42
CA ALA A 123 -15.75 -3.23 -41.19
C ALA A 123 -17.21 -2.82 -41.41
N PHE A 124 -17.84 -2.20 -40.41
CA PHE A 124 -19.21 -1.69 -40.51
C PHE A 124 -19.30 -0.58 -41.55
N LEU A 125 -18.41 0.42 -41.49
CA LEU A 125 -18.37 1.52 -42.46
C LEU A 125 -18.25 1.04 -43.91
N ILE A 126 -17.35 0.08 -44.17
CA ILE A 126 -17.15 -0.48 -45.50
C ILE A 126 -18.39 -1.25 -45.95
N SER A 127 -18.95 -2.13 -45.10
CA SER A 127 -20.15 -2.90 -45.44
C SER A 127 -21.37 -2.00 -45.71
N PHE A 128 -21.52 -0.93 -44.93
CA PHE A 128 -22.59 0.05 -45.07
C PHE A 128 -22.47 0.82 -46.40
N GLY A 129 -21.25 1.23 -46.77
CA GLY A 129 -20.98 1.85 -48.06
C GLY A 129 -21.27 0.92 -49.25
N VAL A 130 -20.93 -0.37 -49.14
CA VAL A 130 -21.24 -1.37 -50.17
C VAL A 130 -22.75 -1.56 -50.33
N VAL A 131 -23.50 -1.64 -49.23
CA VAL A 131 -24.98 -1.75 -49.27
C VAL A 131 -25.61 -0.53 -49.94
N ILE A 132 -25.16 0.68 -49.62
CA ILE A 132 -25.63 1.91 -50.28
C ILE A 132 -25.28 1.88 -51.77
N GLY A 133 -24.04 1.53 -52.14
CA GLY A 133 -23.62 1.42 -53.53
C GLY A 133 -24.43 0.37 -54.31
N PHE A 134 -24.74 -0.76 -53.68
CA PHE A 134 -25.60 -1.80 -54.25
C PHE A 134 -27.04 -1.31 -54.44
N TRP A 135 -27.61 -0.62 -53.45
CA TRP A 135 -28.95 -0.02 -53.53
C TRP A 135 -29.06 0.97 -54.69
N ILE A 136 -28.07 1.86 -54.83
CA ILE A 136 -28.01 2.82 -55.93
C ILE A 136 -27.91 2.08 -57.27
N THR A 137 -27.05 1.06 -57.37
CA THR A 137 -26.84 0.29 -58.61
C THR A 137 -28.12 -0.42 -59.07
N ILE A 138 -28.86 -1.06 -58.17
CA ILE A 138 -30.13 -1.73 -58.49
C ILE A 138 -31.18 -0.73 -58.98
N ASN A 139 -31.33 0.40 -58.28
CA ASN A 139 -32.35 1.38 -58.63
C ASN A 139 -31.99 2.17 -59.91
N MET A 140 -30.70 2.34 -60.22
CA MET A 140 -30.23 3.00 -61.44
C MET A 140 -30.32 2.10 -62.68
N THR A 141 -30.14 0.79 -62.53
CA THR A 141 -30.22 -0.17 -63.65
C THR A 141 -31.65 -0.54 -64.05
N GLY A 142 -32.66 -0.01 -63.34
CA GLY A 142 -34.07 -0.07 -63.76
C GLY A 142 -34.75 -1.44 -63.60
N ALA A 143 -34.10 -2.40 -62.90
CA ALA A 143 -34.67 -3.74 -62.70
C ALA A 143 -35.98 -3.71 -61.89
N THR A 144 -36.08 -2.79 -60.93
CA THR A 144 -37.28 -2.46 -60.16
C THR A 144 -37.16 -0.99 -59.72
N ALA A 145 -37.97 -0.07 -60.24
CA ALA A 145 -37.91 1.36 -59.93
C ALA A 145 -38.53 1.67 -58.55
N PHE A 146 -38.00 1.06 -57.49
CA PHE A 146 -38.52 1.18 -56.13
C PHE A 146 -38.18 2.54 -55.49
N ASP A 147 -37.00 3.10 -55.81
CA ASP A 147 -36.53 4.41 -55.34
C ASP A 147 -35.81 5.17 -56.49
N PRO A 148 -36.54 5.81 -57.41
CA PRO A 148 -35.96 6.59 -58.51
C PRO A 148 -35.13 7.78 -58.00
N TYR A 149 -34.13 8.21 -58.80
CA TYR A 149 -33.38 9.44 -58.52
C TYR A 149 -34.36 10.61 -58.32
N PRO A 150 -34.35 11.33 -57.16
CA PRO A 150 -33.23 11.57 -56.23
C PRO A 150 -33.15 10.71 -54.94
N PHE A 151 -33.68 9.48 -54.93
CA PHE A 151 -33.60 8.51 -53.81
C PHE A 151 -34.23 8.98 -52.49
N ILE A 152 -35.54 9.21 -52.48
CA ILE A 152 -36.24 9.77 -51.30
C ILE A 152 -36.30 8.77 -50.13
N LEU A 153 -36.47 7.48 -50.43
CA LEU A 153 -36.59 6.44 -49.40
C LEU A 153 -35.24 6.18 -48.73
N LEU A 154 -34.16 6.10 -49.52
CA LEU A 154 -32.81 5.99 -49.01
C LEU A 154 -32.47 7.16 -48.08
N ASN A 155 -32.79 8.39 -48.50
CA ASN A 155 -32.56 9.60 -47.69
C ASN A 155 -33.35 9.58 -46.38
N LEU A 156 -34.60 9.12 -46.41
CA LEU A 156 -35.43 9.00 -45.20
C LEU A 156 -34.83 8.00 -44.20
N ILE A 157 -34.41 6.82 -44.68
CA ILE A 157 -33.80 5.79 -43.85
C ILE A 157 -32.48 6.28 -43.25
N LEU A 158 -31.60 6.85 -44.08
CA LEU A 158 -30.32 7.39 -43.61
C LEU A 158 -30.50 8.48 -42.54
N SER A 159 -31.48 9.38 -42.73
CA SER A 159 -31.80 10.43 -41.77
C SER A 159 -32.31 9.86 -40.45
N CYS A 160 -33.17 8.84 -40.50
CA CYS A 160 -33.67 8.16 -39.30
C CYS A 160 -32.56 7.43 -38.54
N VAL A 161 -31.66 6.74 -39.25
CA VAL A 161 -30.51 6.05 -38.66
C VAL A 161 -29.58 7.06 -37.98
N ALA A 162 -29.23 8.15 -38.67
CA ALA A 162 -28.37 9.20 -38.12
C ALA A 162 -28.97 9.86 -36.86
N ALA A 163 -30.28 10.12 -36.86
CA ALA A 163 -30.98 10.72 -35.72
C ALA A 163 -30.92 9.86 -34.46
N VAL A 164 -31.02 8.53 -34.60
CA VAL A 164 -30.90 7.59 -33.46
C VAL A 164 -29.44 7.35 -33.08
N GLN A 165 -28.51 7.45 -34.03
CA GLN A 165 -27.10 7.18 -33.81
C GLN A 165 -26.45 8.19 -32.85
N ALA A 166 -26.72 9.49 -33.00
CA ALA A 166 -26.07 10.52 -32.19
C ALA A 166 -26.34 10.38 -30.66
N PRO A 167 -27.59 10.17 -30.20
CA PRO A 167 -27.86 9.90 -28.77
C PRO A 167 -27.23 8.60 -28.26
N VAL A 168 -27.21 7.53 -29.07
CA VAL A 168 -26.61 6.25 -28.68
C VAL A 168 -25.09 6.40 -28.49
N ILE A 169 -24.43 7.10 -29.42
CA ILE A 169 -23.00 7.44 -29.29
C ILE A 169 -22.78 8.28 -28.04
N MET A 170 -23.59 9.34 -27.83
CA MET A 170 -23.45 10.24 -26.67
C MET A 170 -23.64 9.50 -25.34
N MET A 171 -24.61 8.58 -25.24
CA MET A 171 -24.80 7.75 -24.05
C MET A 171 -23.60 6.81 -23.80
N SER A 172 -23.04 6.22 -24.86
CA SER A 172 -21.86 5.36 -24.74
C SER A 172 -20.62 6.15 -24.30
N GLN A 173 -20.44 7.36 -24.83
CA GLN A 173 -19.36 8.28 -24.45
C GLN A 173 -19.48 8.72 -23.00
N GLN A 174 -20.66 9.19 -22.57
CA GLN A 174 -20.87 9.66 -21.21
C GLN A 174 -20.58 8.57 -20.16
N ARG A 175 -20.87 7.30 -20.50
CA ARG A 175 -20.52 6.17 -19.64
C ARG A 175 -19.03 5.85 -19.68
N GLN A 176 -18.39 5.88 -20.85
CA GLN A 176 -16.94 5.65 -20.93
C GLN A 176 -16.18 6.71 -20.13
N GLU A 177 -16.57 7.98 -20.24
CA GLU A 177 -16.01 9.05 -19.42
C GLU A 177 -16.26 8.85 -17.93
N ALA A 178 -17.42 8.30 -17.53
CA ALA A 178 -17.70 8.01 -16.12
C ALA A 178 -16.72 6.96 -15.58
N LYS A 179 -16.43 5.91 -16.36
CA LYS A 179 -15.40 4.91 -16.00
C LYS A 179 -14.01 5.53 -15.96
N ASP A 180 -13.65 6.32 -16.96
CA ASP A 180 -12.34 6.99 -17.02
C ASP A 180 -12.15 7.95 -15.84
N ARG A 181 -13.19 8.68 -15.43
CA ARG A 181 -13.19 9.50 -14.21
C ARG A 181 -13.02 8.66 -12.94
N ALA A 182 -13.70 7.52 -12.83
CA ALA A 182 -13.57 6.63 -11.68
C ALA A 182 -12.14 6.06 -11.58
N ARG A 183 -11.58 5.59 -12.71
CA ARG A 183 -10.20 5.11 -12.80
C ARG A 183 -9.19 6.19 -12.44
N SER A 184 -9.35 7.40 -12.98
CA SER A 184 -8.48 8.55 -12.65
C SER A 184 -8.54 8.92 -11.16
N ARG A 185 -9.71 8.83 -10.51
CA ARG A 185 -9.82 9.05 -9.06
C ARG A 185 -9.09 7.97 -8.25
N ASN A 186 -9.21 6.72 -8.67
CA ASN A 186 -8.50 5.61 -8.04
C ASN A 186 -6.97 5.80 -8.17
N ASP A 187 -6.49 6.06 -9.39
CA ASP A 187 -5.07 6.34 -9.65
C ASP A 187 -4.56 7.51 -8.80
N TYR A 188 -5.35 8.58 -8.68
CA TYR A 188 -5.01 9.72 -7.82
C TYR A 188 -4.87 9.33 -6.34
N GLN A 189 -5.79 8.52 -5.82
CA GLN A 189 -5.73 8.02 -4.44
C GLN A 189 -4.51 7.13 -4.21
N VAL A 190 -4.19 6.24 -5.16
CA VAL A 190 -2.99 5.39 -5.11
C VAL A 190 -1.72 6.25 -5.11
N ASN A 191 -1.66 7.28 -5.96
CA ASN A 191 -0.51 8.17 -6.01
C ASN A 191 -0.33 8.97 -4.72
N LEU A 192 -1.41 9.52 -4.15
CA LEU A 192 -1.38 10.21 -2.87
C LEU A 192 -0.90 9.29 -1.74
N LYS A 193 -1.35 8.04 -1.74
CA LYS A 193 -0.89 7.01 -0.80
C LYS A 193 0.61 6.75 -0.94
N ALA A 194 1.10 6.57 -2.16
CA ALA A 194 2.51 6.39 -2.42
C ALA A 194 3.34 7.58 -1.93
N GLU A 195 2.85 8.82 -2.13
CA GLU A 195 3.51 10.02 -1.61
C GLU A 195 3.61 10.02 -0.08
N LEU A 196 2.54 9.66 0.63
CA LEU A 196 2.52 9.57 2.10
C LEU A 196 3.45 8.47 2.61
N GLU A 197 3.45 7.29 1.97
CA GLU A 197 4.36 6.20 2.32
C GLU A 197 5.82 6.58 2.13
N ILE A 198 6.15 7.30 1.05
CA ILE A 198 7.51 7.82 0.81
C ILE A 198 7.89 8.83 1.89
N ARG A 199 6.99 9.76 2.25
CA ARG A 199 7.24 10.74 3.32
C ARG A 199 7.52 10.05 4.66
N HIS A 200 6.72 9.04 5.00
CA HIS A 200 6.92 8.27 6.23
C HIS A 200 8.24 7.48 6.20
N LEU A 201 8.61 6.90 5.07
CA LEU A 201 9.93 6.27 4.91
C LEU A 201 11.06 7.28 5.08
N HIS A 202 10.89 8.51 4.57
CA HIS A 202 11.86 9.59 4.73
C HIS A 202 12.06 9.97 6.20
N GLU A 203 10.97 10.18 6.95
CA GLU A 203 11.04 10.47 8.40
C GLU A 203 11.76 9.36 9.18
N LYS A 204 11.47 8.09 8.88
CA LYS A 204 12.18 6.95 9.49
C LYS A 204 13.66 6.94 9.14
N MET A 205 14.00 7.26 7.89
CA MET A 205 15.39 7.36 7.45
C MET A 205 16.12 8.47 8.19
N ASP A 206 15.51 9.65 8.33
CA ASP A 206 16.07 10.78 9.07
C ASP A 206 16.31 10.43 10.55
N HIS A 207 15.35 9.74 11.18
CA HIS A 207 15.53 9.24 12.54
C HIS A 207 16.70 8.27 12.67
N LEU A 208 16.84 7.32 11.75
CA LEU A 208 17.96 6.37 11.74
C LEU A 208 19.29 7.08 11.54
N VAL A 209 19.36 7.99 10.57
CA VAL A 209 20.54 8.79 10.27
C VAL A 209 20.94 9.61 11.50
N ASN A 210 20.03 10.38 12.10
CA ASN A 210 20.31 11.16 13.31
C ASN A 210 20.84 10.30 14.47
N ARG A 211 20.27 9.10 14.66
CA ARG A 211 20.76 8.16 15.67
C ARG A 211 22.19 7.67 15.37
N GLN A 212 22.52 7.44 14.10
CA GLN A 212 23.88 7.08 13.70
C GLN A 212 24.86 8.25 13.92
N TRP A 213 24.45 9.48 13.61
CA TRP A 213 25.26 10.67 13.88
C TRP A 213 25.55 10.86 15.37
N GLN A 214 24.54 10.69 16.23
CA GLN A 214 24.73 10.75 17.69
C GLN A 214 25.74 9.71 18.17
N ARG A 215 25.60 8.44 17.73
CA ARG A 215 26.56 7.40 18.09
C ARG A 215 27.98 7.68 17.59
N LEU A 216 28.11 8.22 16.38
CA LEU A 216 29.41 8.58 15.84
C LEU A 216 30.06 9.70 16.65
N ALA A 217 29.27 10.69 17.09
CA ALA A 217 29.74 11.77 17.96
C ALA A 217 30.18 11.26 19.34
N GLU A 218 29.40 10.36 19.97
CA GLU A 218 29.78 9.71 21.24
C GLU A 218 31.11 8.94 21.12
N ILE A 219 31.29 8.18 20.03
CA ILE A 219 32.54 7.46 19.78
C ILE A 219 33.71 8.44 19.60
N GLN A 220 33.50 9.57 18.91
CA GLN A 220 34.52 10.59 18.76
C GLN A 220 34.90 11.25 20.09
N GLU A 221 33.92 11.52 20.96
CA GLU A 221 34.15 12.09 22.29
C GLU A 221 35.03 11.16 23.15
N VAL A 222 34.69 9.87 23.20
CA VAL A 222 35.49 8.85 23.89
C VAL A 222 36.91 8.75 23.32
N GLN A 223 37.07 8.84 21.99
CA GLN A 223 38.40 8.84 21.38
C GLN A 223 39.23 10.07 21.77
N ILE A 224 38.61 11.25 21.85
CA ILE A 224 39.28 12.48 22.27
C ILE A 224 39.69 12.39 23.74
N GLU A 225 38.80 11.88 24.61
CA GLU A 225 39.08 11.66 26.03
C GLU A 225 40.28 10.72 26.22
N LEU A 226 40.28 9.56 25.55
CA LEU A 226 41.39 8.60 25.63
C LEU A 226 42.72 9.20 25.15
N LEU A 227 42.71 9.97 24.07
CA LEU A 227 43.91 10.68 23.58
C LEU A 227 44.40 11.72 24.60
N GLN A 228 43.49 12.41 25.29
CA GLN A 228 43.83 13.36 26.34
C GLN A 228 44.42 12.66 27.57
N GLU A 229 43.84 11.53 28.00
CA GLU A 229 44.37 10.71 29.09
C GLU A 229 45.79 10.21 28.78
N LEU A 230 46.00 9.60 27.61
CA LEU A 230 47.33 9.13 27.18
C LEU A 230 48.34 10.29 27.15
N ARG A 231 47.94 11.45 26.64
CA ARG A 231 48.78 12.66 26.63
C ARG A 231 49.11 13.13 28.05
N SER A 232 48.15 13.09 28.96
CA SER A 232 48.34 13.49 30.35
C SER A 232 49.26 12.53 31.12
N ALA A 233 49.12 11.22 30.89
CA ALA A 233 49.99 10.18 31.44
C ALA A 233 51.43 10.32 30.94
N GLN A 234 51.61 10.58 29.64
CA GLN A 234 52.94 10.89 29.10
C GLN A 234 53.55 12.16 29.73
N ALA A 235 52.73 13.17 30.02
CA ALA A 235 53.19 14.41 30.64
C ALA A 235 53.55 14.21 32.13
N SER A 236 52.86 13.34 32.87
CA SER A 236 53.22 12.96 34.25
C SER A 236 54.50 12.13 34.27
N ASP A 237 54.62 11.11 33.42
CA ASP A 237 55.81 10.26 33.33
C ASP A 237 57.07 11.09 33.00
N ALA A 238 56.93 12.06 32.10
CA ALA A 238 58.02 12.99 31.75
C ALA A 238 58.41 13.92 32.92
N LYS A 239 57.44 14.34 33.75
CA LYS A 239 57.70 15.13 34.97
C LYS A 239 58.41 14.30 36.03
N ASP A 240 57.95 13.07 36.27
CA ASP A 240 58.53 12.17 37.26
C ASP A 240 59.96 11.75 36.88
N ALA A 241 60.20 11.47 35.60
CA ALA A 241 61.54 11.23 35.07
C ALA A 241 62.47 12.45 35.28
N ARG A 242 61.99 13.68 35.02
CA ARG A 242 62.75 14.92 35.29
C ARG A 242 63.02 15.11 36.79
N ALA A 243 62.04 14.84 37.65
CA ALA A 243 62.18 14.97 39.09
C ALA A 243 63.25 14.00 39.61
N ALA A 244 63.21 12.72 39.23
CA ALA A 244 64.20 11.71 39.61
C ALA A 244 65.63 12.06 39.17
N ILE A 245 65.79 12.62 37.96
CA ILE A 245 67.10 13.10 37.46
C ILE A 245 67.62 14.27 38.32
N SER A 246 66.74 15.19 38.75
CA SER A 246 67.13 16.32 39.61
C SER A 246 67.55 15.89 41.02
N THR A 247 66.87 14.90 41.61
CA THR A 247 67.18 14.38 42.96
C THR A 247 68.48 13.59 42.96
N SER A 248 68.75 12.81 41.90
CA SER A 248 70.03 12.12 41.67
C SER A 248 71.20 13.12 41.59
N ARG A 249 71.04 14.21 40.85
CA ARG A 249 72.05 15.27 40.68
C ARG A 249 72.30 16.08 41.94
N ALA A 250 71.27 16.32 42.76
CA ALA A 250 71.42 16.98 44.07
C ALA A 250 72.18 16.10 45.07
N ARG A 251 71.98 14.77 45.00
CA ARG A 251 72.63 13.80 45.90
C ARG A 251 74.11 13.56 45.53
N SER A 252 74.52 13.73 44.27
CA SER A 252 75.93 13.66 43.86
C SER A 252 76.72 14.96 44.13
N GLY A 253 76.05 16.10 44.32
CA GLY A 253 76.69 17.40 44.59
C GLY A 253 76.90 17.76 46.08
N GLY A 254 76.39 16.95 47.01
CA GLY A 254 76.31 17.28 48.44
C GLY A 254 77.50 16.85 49.33
N SER A 255 78.59 16.31 48.79
CA SER A 255 79.75 15.86 49.58
C SER A 255 80.96 16.78 49.42
N ALA A 256 80.87 18.01 49.90
CA ALA A 256 82.04 18.88 50.10
C ALA A 256 81.91 19.61 51.46
N LYS A 257 82.35 18.94 52.53
CA LYS A 257 82.49 19.53 53.87
C LYS A 257 83.73 20.43 53.89
N PRO A 258 83.64 21.73 54.22
CA PRO A 258 84.81 22.57 54.33
C PRO A 258 85.47 22.28 55.69
N ARG A 259 86.69 21.74 55.67
CA ARG A 259 87.51 21.58 56.88
C ARG A 259 88.44 22.79 56.98
N GLY A 260 88.05 23.77 57.77
CA GLY A 260 88.94 24.82 58.23
C GLY A 260 89.75 24.38 59.45
N SER A 261 91.04 24.74 59.47
CA SER A 261 91.84 25.21 60.63
C SER A 261 93.32 25.19 60.17
N LYS A 262 93.93 26.36 59.93
CA LYS A 262 94.79 27.13 60.86
C LYS A 262 96.18 26.53 61.05
N THR A 263 97.14 27.48 60.99
CA THR A 263 98.60 27.46 61.23
C THR A 263 99.46 26.77 60.20
#